data_AF-A0A1I2APX4-F1
#
_entry.id   AF-A0A1I2APX4-F1
#
_cell.length_a   1.000
_cell.length_b   1.000
_cell.length_c   1.000
_cell.angle_alpha   90.00
_cell.angle_beta   90.00
_cell.angle_gamma   90.00
#
_symmetry.space_group_name_H-M   'P 1'
#
loop_
_entity.id
_entity.type
_entity.pdbx_description
1 polymer ?
#
loop_
_entity_poly.entity_id
_entity_poly.type
_entity_poly.pdbx_seq_one_letter_code
_entity_poly.pdbx_strand_id
1 'polypeptide(L)'
;MERTYRGEYFQNFESSALTPAGGGAPLCVHSAQLAERLGMQSATVRANVTVRGRLSKKGRYCNLGAYERVLTITGIVDISDVRAGNE
;
A
#
# COMPACT_ATOMS: atom_id res chain seq x y z
N MET A 1 -7.51 -13.32 9.03
CA MET A 1 -7.83 -14.08 7.80
C MET A 1 -7.08 -13.44 6.65
N GLU A 2 -6.35 -14.23 5.87
CA GLU A 2 -5.62 -13.74 4.69
C GLU A 2 -6.58 -13.56 3.51
N ARG A 3 -6.40 -12.48 2.76
CA ARG A 3 -7.22 -12.13 1.59
C ARG A 3 -6.37 -11.46 0.53
N THR A 4 -6.88 -11.46 -0.70
CA THR A 4 -6.29 -10.71 -1.81
C THR A 4 -6.89 -9.31 -1.85
N TYR A 5 -6.03 -8.31 -1.95
CA TYR A 5 -6.36 -6.90 -2.08
C TYR A 5 -5.84 -6.41 -3.42
N ARG A 6 -6.67 -5.65 -4.13
CA ARG A 6 -6.31 -5.02 -5.40
C ARG A 6 -6.60 -3.53 -5.26
N GLY A 7 -5.74 -2.68 -5.80
CA GLY A 7 -5.95 -1.23 -5.69
C GLY A 7 -4.79 -0.41 -6.21
N GLU A 8 -4.96 0.91 -6.13
CA GLU A 8 -3.86 1.84 -6.31
C GLU A 8 -3.03 1.88 -5.02
N TYR A 9 -1.77 1.52 -5.14
CA TYR A 9 -0.75 1.75 -4.12
C TYR A 9 -0.15 3.14 -4.32
N PHE A 10 0.02 3.85 -3.22
CA PHE A 10 0.74 5.11 -3.15
C PHE A 10 1.76 5.02 -2.03
N GLN A 11 2.97 5.49 -2.29
CA GLN A 11 4.00 5.67 -1.29
C GLN A 11 4.73 6.99 -1.53
N ASN A 12 5.02 7.70 -0.44
CA ASN A 12 5.94 8.82 -0.41
C ASN A 12 6.95 8.64 0.74
N PHE A 13 7.71 9.70 1.07
CA PHE A 13 8.71 9.65 2.14
C PHE A 13 8.08 9.46 3.54
N GLU A 14 6.82 9.79 3.72
CA GLU A 14 6.15 9.83 5.03
C GLU A 14 5.31 8.58 5.29
N SER A 15 4.63 8.06 4.27
CA SER A 15 3.67 6.98 4.43
C SER A 15 3.45 6.17 3.14
N SER A 16 2.82 5.01 3.30
CA SER A 16 2.31 4.25 2.17
C SER A 16 0.91 3.71 2.44
N ALA A 17 0.10 3.67 1.39
CA ALA A 17 -1.29 3.29 1.47
C ALA A 17 -1.75 2.54 0.22
N LEU A 18 -2.78 1.71 0.38
CA LEU A 18 -3.48 1.05 -0.71
C LEU A 18 -4.95 1.47 -0.69
N THR A 19 -5.41 2.01 -1.82
CA THR A 19 -6.81 2.37 -2.05
C THR A 19 -7.49 1.23 -2.81
N PRO A 20 -8.43 0.48 -2.19
CA PRO A 20 -9.01 -0.71 -2.83
C PRO A 20 -9.77 -0.42 -4.12
N ALA A 21 -9.54 -1.23 -5.15
CA ALA A 21 -10.31 -1.24 -6.39
C ALA A 21 -11.73 -1.77 -6.08
N GLY A 22 -12.75 -0.94 -6.30
CA GLY A 22 -14.14 -1.23 -5.92
C GLY A 22 -14.69 -0.35 -4.80
N GLY A 23 -13.89 0.59 -4.30
CA GLY A 23 -14.29 1.52 -3.25
C GLY A 23 -13.99 0.98 -1.85
N GLY A 24 -13.87 1.89 -0.89
CA GLY A 24 -13.49 1.59 0.48
C GLY A 24 -12.50 2.59 1.04
N ALA A 25 -12.30 2.56 2.35
CA ALA A 25 -11.31 3.39 3.01
C ALA A 25 -9.90 2.96 2.58
N PRO A 26 -8.98 3.92 2.35
CA PRO A 26 -7.56 3.64 2.18
C PRO A 26 -7.03 2.82 3.36
N LEU A 27 -6.11 1.90 3.06
CA LEU A 27 -5.49 1.03 4.02
C LEU A 27 -4.04 1.46 4.18
N CYS A 28 -3.59 1.66 5.42
CA CYS A 28 -2.16 1.88 5.60
C CYS A 28 -1.40 0.61 5.24
N VAL A 29 -0.31 0.74 4.50
CA VAL A 29 0.55 -0.37 4.13
C VAL A 29 1.93 -0.15 4.75
N HIS A 30 2.51 -1.20 5.32
CA HIS A 30 3.93 -1.26 5.64
C HIS A 30 4.50 -2.49 4.93
N SER A 31 5.19 -2.28 3.82
CA SER A 31 5.83 -3.38 3.08
C SER A 31 7.13 -2.90 2.44
N ALA A 32 8.25 -3.25 3.08
CA ALA A 32 9.57 -3.04 2.51
C ALA A 32 9.74 -3.79 1.18
N GLN A 33 9.10 -4.95 1.04
CA GLN A 33 9.12 -5.76 -0.18
C GLN A 33 8.51 -5.04 -1.38
N LEU A 34 7.40 -4.31 -1.20
CA LEU A 34 6.81 -3.50 -2.27
C LEU A 34 7.69 -2.33 -2.63
N ALA A 35 8.21 -1.61 -1.63
CA ALA A 35 9.12 -0.48 -1.85
C ALA A 35 10.38 -0.90 -2.64
N GLU A 36 10.97 -2.05 -2.27
CA GLU A 36 12.12 -2.62 -2.99
C GLU A 36 11.74 -3.02 -4.42
N ARG A 37 10.60 -3.71 -4.60
CA ARG A 37 10.16 -4.17 -5.93
C ARG A 37 9.83 -3.02 -6.88
N LEU A 38 9.41 -1.89 -6.33
CA LEU A 38 9.13 -0.65 -7.03
C LEU A 38 10.38 0.24 -7.24
N GLY A 39 11.56 -0.19 -6.77
CA GLY A 39 12.84 0.51 -7.01
C GLY A 39 12.97 1.83 -6.26
N MET A 40 12.36 1.95 -5.07
CA MET A 40 12.25 3.22 -4.36
C MET A 40 13.52 3.58 -3.59
N GLN A 41 14.28 4.55 -4.10
CA GLN A 41 15.39 5.14 -3.34
C GLN A 41 15.10 6.55 -2.80
N SER A 42 14.25 7.36 -3.45
CA SER A 42 13.88 8.71 -2.95
C SER A 42 12.60 9.32 -3.57
N ALA A 43 11.80 8.54 -4.31
CA ALA A 43 10.71 9.06 -5.16
C ALA A 43 9.32 8.78 -4.59
N THR A 44 8.36 9.65 -4.89
CA THR A 44 6.94 9.35 -4.74
C THR A 44 6.53 8.33 -5.80
N VAL A 45 5.86 7.25 -5.40
CA VAL A 45 5.46 6.16 -6.31
C VAL A 45 3.97 5.90 -6.22
N ARG A 46 3.35 5.73 -7.39
CA ARG A 46 2.04 5.13 -7.58
C ARG A 46 2.15 3.87 -8.41
N ALA A 47 1.38 2.85 -8.08
CA ALA A 47 1.29 1.64 -8.88
C ALA A 47 -0.07 0.97 -8.67
N ASN A 48 -0.58 0.29 -9.69
CA ASN A 48 -1.66 -0.66 -9.49
C ASN A 48 -1.06 -1.97 -8.96
N VAL A 49 -1.56 -2.44 -7.82
CA VAL A 49 -1.03 -3.66 -7.20
C VAL A 49 -2.14 -4.64 -6.88
N THR A 50 -1.80 -5.93 -6.97
CA THR A 50 -2.58 -7.01 -6.39
C THR A 50 -1.69 -7.75 -5.40
N VAL A 51 -2.13 -7.82 -4.14
CA VAL A 51 -1.34 -8.36 -3.03
C VAL A 51 -2.17 -9.28 -2.15
N ARG A 52 -1.52 -10.26 -1.53
CA ARG A 52 -2.10 -11.06 -0.45
C ARG A 52 -1.67 -10.46 0.88
N GLY A 53 -2.58 -10.43 1.84
CA GLY A 53 -2.28 -9.87 3.14
C GLY A 53 -3.38 -10.04 4.16
N ARG A 54 -3.14 -9.44 5.32
CA ARG A 54 -4.02 -9.50 6.49
C ARG A 54 -4.28 -8.09 6.99
N LEU A 55 -5.55 -7.79 7.25
CA LEU A 55 -5.92 -6.54 7.91
C LEU A 55 -5.79 -6.65 9.42
N SER A 56 -5.30 -5.58 10.03
CA SER A 56 -5.37 -5.36 11.46
C SER A 56 -6.83 -5.24 11.94
N LYS A 57 -7.01 -5.26 13.27
CA LYS A 57 -8.23 -4.74 13.90
C LYS A 57 -8.38 -3.25 13.57
N LYS A 58 -9.61 -2.72 13.70
CA LYS A 58 -9.86 -1.28 13.56
C LYS A 58 -9.10 -0.50 14.64
N GLY A 59 -8.60 0.67 14.29
CA GLY A 59 -7.84 1.56 15.17
C GLY A 59 -7.53 2.89 14.49
N ARG A 60 -6.41 3.51 14.85
CA ARG A 60 -5.88 4.73 14.22
C ARG A 60 -4.42 4.49 13.89
N TYR A 61 -4.10 4.47 12.61
CA TYR A 61 -2.77 4.10 12.11
C TYR A 61 -2.34 5.06 11.02
N CYS A 62 -1.02 5.30 10.93
CA CYS A 62 -0.34 6.06 9.87
C CYS A 62 -0.84 7.49 9.68
N ASN A 63 0.01 8.41 9.21
CA ASN A 63 -0.35 9.83 9.04
C ASN A 63 -1.17 10.39 10.23
N LEU A 64 -0.60 10.30 11.44
CA LEU A 64 -1.22 10.75 12.70
C LEU A 64 -2.59 10.11 13.03
N GLY A 65 -2.86 8.90 12.51
CA GLY A 65 -4.06 8.14 12.81
C GLY A 65 -5.18 8.27 11.78
N ALA A 66 -4.88 8.74 10.58
CA ALA A 66 -5.86 8.92 9.50
C ALA A 66 -6.44 7.61 8.95
N TYR A 67 -5.74 6.47 9.10
CA TYR A 67 -6.16 5.19 8.56
C TYR A 67 -6.75 4.28 9.63
N GLU A 68 -7.93 3.71 9.36
CA GLU A 68 -8.63 2.84 10.31
C GLU A 68 -7.96 1.46 10.46
N ARG A 69 -7.17 1.03 9.48
CA ARG A 69 -6.57 -0.31 9.44
C ARG A 69 -5.21 -0.31 8.76
N VAL A 70 -4.38 -1.28 9.16
CA VAL A 70 -3.12 -1.63 8.49
C VAL A 70 -3.32 -2.91 7.68
N LEU A 71 -2.85 -2.91 6.44
CA LEU A 71 -2.69 -4.08 5.60
C LEU A 71 -1.24 -4.57 5.70
N THR A 72 -1.05 -5.69 6.39
CA THR A 72 0.23 -6.42 6.38
C THR A 72 0.26 -7.31 5.16
N ILE A 73 1.17 -7.02 4.24
CA ILE A 73 1.33 -7.75 2.98
C ILE A 73 2.18 -8.98 3.24
N THR A 74 1.66 -10.14 2.83
CA THR A 74 2.31 -11.46 2.94
C THR A 74 2.77 -12.00 1.59
N GLY A 75 2.33 -11.39 0.48
CA GLY A 75 2.83 -11.71 -0.85
C GLY A 75 2.36 -10.74 -1.93
N ILE A 76 3.19 -10.55 -2.94
CA ILE A 76 2.89 -9.73 -4.12
C ILE A 76 2.41 -10.67 -5.23
N VAL A 77 1.25 -10.38 -5.81
CA VAL A 77 0.66 -11.16 -6.90
C VAL A 77 0.95 -10.49 -8.25
N ASP A 78 0.72 -9.19 -8.33
CA ASP A 78 0.91 -8.40 -9.55
C ASP A 78 1.24 -6.93 -9.22
N ILE A 79 2.04 -6.31 -10.08
CA ILE A 79 2.34 -4.88 -10.06
C ILE A 79 2.30 -4.39 -11.50
N SER A 80 1.54 -3.33 -11.75
CA SER A 80 1.38 -2.72 -13.06
C SER A 80 1.23 -1.20 -12.98
N ASP A 81 1.40 -0.51 -14.11
CA ASP A 81 1.22 0.95 -14.23
C ASP A 81 2.02 1.73 -13.16
N VAL A 82 3.29 1.40 -13.03
CA VAL A 82 4.20 2.04 -12.08
C VAL A 82 4.54 3.44 -12.57
N ARG A 83 4.26 4.43 -11.73
CA ARG A 83 4.52 5.84 -11.96
C ARG A 83 5.36 6.36 -10.81
N ALA A 84 6.63 6.61 -11.07
CA ALA A 84 7.54 7.24 -10.12
C ALA A 84 7.73 8.71 -10.53
N GLY A 85 7.59 9.61 -9.56
CA GLY A 85 7.92 11.03 -9.72
C GLY A 85 9.09 11.39 -8.81
N ASN A 86 10.11 12.04 -9.38
CA ASN A 86 11.02 12.86 -8.59
C ASN A 86 10.30 14.19 -8.40
N GLU A 87 9.92 14.50 -7.17
CA GLU A 87 9.48 15.85 -6.81
C GLU A 87 10.69 16.80 -6.87
#